data_AF-A0A951SVN1-F1
#
_entry.id   AF-A0A951SVN1-F1
#
_cell.length_a   1.000
_cell.length_b   1.000
_cell.length_c   1.000
_cell.angle_alpha   90.00
_cell.angle_beta   90.00
_cell.angle_gamma   90.00
#
_symmetry.space_group_name_H-M   'P 1'
#
loop_
_entity.id
_entity.type
_entity.pdbx_description
1 polymer ?
#
loop_
_entity_poly.entity_id
_entity_poly.type
_entity_poly.pdbx_seq_one_letter_code
_entity_poly.pdbx_strand_id
1 'polypeptide(L)' 'SYQGQDDGSIFIDMLFYQSFVELRFRDFAPFNLDKKPVAKDLTEYRENGLGLYLITQLSDYHYFDRSNGTLLVIKKRIR' A
#
# COMPACT_ATOMS: atom_id res chain seq x y z
N SER A 1 -6.35 10.32 -16.58
CA SER A 1 -6.02 11.58 -15.90
C SER A 1 -7.21 11.98 -15.06
N TYR A 2 -6.99 12.36 -13.80
CA TYR A 2 -8.03 12.84 -12.91
C TYR A 2 -8.31 14.31 -13.25
N GLN A 3 -9.50 14.62 -13.78
CA GLN A 3 -10.07 15.99 -13.89
C GLN A 3 -9.11 17.16 -14.28
N GLY A 4 -8.04 16.92 -15.03
CA GLY A 4 -7.06 17.95 -15.40
C GLY A 4 -6.18 18.47 -14.26
N GLN A 5 -6.08 17.78 -13.12
CA GLN A 5 -5.12 18.09 -12.05
C GLN A 5 -4.16 16.91 -11.86
N ASP A 6 -2.87 17.15 -12.11
CA ASP A 6 -1.80 16.14 -12.01
C ASP A 6 -1.21 16.03 -10.59
N ASP A 7 -1.70 16.83 -9.64
CA ASP A 7 -1.15 16.92 -8.28
C ASP A 7 -1.85 15.96 -7.29
N GLY A 8 -1.75 14.66 -7.55
CA GLY A 8 -2.13 13.64 -6.57
C GLY A 8 -1.13 13.59 -5.42
N SER A 9 -1.54 13.96 -4.20
CA SER A 9 -0.68 13.84 -3.02
C SER A 9 -0.56 12.39 -2.54
N ILE A 10 0.67 11.93 -2.31
CA ILE A 10 0.98 10.67 -1.64
C ILE A 10 1.49 10.99 -0.24
N PHE A 11 0.89 10.38 0.78
CA PHE A 11 1.27 10.52 2.17
C PHE A 11 2.08 9.31 2.61
N ILE A 12 3.21 9.57 3.26
CA ILE A 12 4.07 8.54 3.83
C ILE A 12 4.26 8.85 5.32
N ASP A 13 3.67 8.03 6.17
CA ASP A 13 3.81 8.14 7.63
C ASP A 13 4.80 7.08 8.13
N MET A 14 5.73 7.48 8.99
CA MET A 14 6.61 6.56 9.71
C MET A 14 6.38 6.71 11.21
N LEU A 15 5.88 5.64 11.83
CA LEU A 15 5.54 5.61 13.25
C LEU A 15 6.49 4.65 13.96
N PHE A 16 7.18 5.15 14.97
CA PHE A 16 8.16 4.39 15.75
C PHE A 16 7.54 4.02 17.10
N TYR A 17 7.32 2.73 17.32
CA TYR A 17 6.88 2.17 18.58
C TYR A 17 8.04 1.45 19.26
N GLN A 18 7.91 1.18 20.56
CA GLN A 18 8.97 0.54 21.35
C GLN A 18 9.41 -0.83 20.79
N SER A 19 8.49 -1.58 20.17
CA SER A 19 8.74 -2.94 19.69
C SER A 19 8.64 -3.12 18.17
N PHE A 20 8.21 -2.09 17.43
CA PHE A 20 8.07 -2.16 15.98
C PHE A 20 8.06 -0.78 15.32
N VAL A 21 8.42 -0.74 14.05
CA VAL A 21 8.18 0.41 13.16
C VAL A 21 6.96 0.10 12.32
N GLU A 22 6.12 1.10 12.11
CA GLU A 22 5.00 1.07 11.18
C GLU A 22 5.17 2.13 10.10
N LEU A 23 5.13 1.70 8.84
CA LEU A 23 5.07 2.60 7.69
C LEU A 23 3.66 2.56 7.10
N ARG A 24 3.13 3.72 6.75
CA ARG A 24 1.85 3.86 6.06
C ARG A 24 2.03 4.64 4.77
N PHE A 25 1.54 4.11 3.67
CA PHE A 25 1.44 4.80 2.39
C PHE A 25 -0.03 5.05 2.11
N ARG A 26 -0.38 6.29 1.78
CA ARG A 26 -1.77 6.69 1.52
C ARG A 26 -1.88 7.57 0.30
N ASP A 27 -2.88 7.33 -0.53
CA ASP A 27 -3.37 8.27 -1.51
C ASP A 27 -4.90 8.37 -1.39
N PHE A 28 -5.45 9.49 -1.86
CA PHE A 28 -6.90 9.72 -1.91
C PHE A 28 -7.42 9.75 -3.34
N ALA A 29 -6.70 9.12 -4.27
CA ALA A 29 -7.09 9.13 -5.67
C ALA A 29 -8.39 8.30 -5.82
N PRO A 30 -9.44 8.85 -6.47
CA PRO A 30 -10.70 8.11 -6.59
C PRO A 30 -10.50 6.83 -7.38
N PHE A 31 -11.02 5.72 -6.85
CA PHE A 31 -10.86 4.42 -7.49
C PHE A 31 -11.62 4.40 -8.83
N ASN A 32 -10.92 4.08 -9.93
CA ASN A 32 -11.58 3.91 -11.22
C ASN A 32 -12.37 2.59 -11.24
N LEU A 33 -13.69 2.69 -11.10
CA LEU A 33 -14.64 1.57 -11.05
C LEU A 33 -14.62 0.68 -12.30
N ASP A 34 -14.12 1.19 -13.43
CA ASP A 34 -14.01 0.41 -14.68
C ASP A 34 -12.93 -0.69 -14.59
N LYS A 35 -11.98 -0.55 -13.66
CA LYS A 35 -11.02 -1.61 -13.35
C LYS A 35 -11.59 -2.46 -12.23
N LYS A 36 -12.13 -3.64 -12.59
CA LYS A 36 -12.56 -4.65 -11.63
C LYS A 36 -11.49 -4.76 -10.52
N PRO A 37 -11.86 -4.65 -9.24
CA PRO A 37 -10.92 -4.82 -8.15
C PRO A 37 -10.48 -6.29 -8.17
N VAL A 38 -9.35 -6.55 -8.83
CA VAL A 38 -8.67 -7.82 -8.66
C VAL A 38 -8.23 -7.82 -7.21
N ALA A 39 -8.81 -8.70 -6.40
CA ALA A 39 -8.29 -9.03 -5.08
C ALA A 39 -6.82 -9.40 -5.32
N LYS A 40 -5.91 -8.49 -4.98
CA LYS A 40 -4.49 -8.72 -5.19
C LYS A 40 -4.10 -9.80 -4.21
N ASP A 41 -3.93 -11.02 -4.71
CA ASP A 41 -3.20 -12.03 -3.98
C ASP A 41 -1.75 -11.54 -3.85
N LEU A 42 -1.38 -11.13 -2.65
CA LEU A 42 -0.08 -10.52 -2.34
C LEU A 42 1.02 -11.59 -2.21
N THR A 43 0.68 -12.87 -2.35
CA THR A 43 1.60 -14.01 -2.27
C THR A 43 2.13 -14.45 -3.63
N GLU A 44 1.48 -14.06 -4.73
CA GLU A 44 1.90 -14.48 -6.08
C GLU A 44 3.00 -13.57 -6.63
N TYR A 45 4.17 -14.17 -6.87
CA TYR A 45 5.19 -13.63 -7.77
C TYR A 45 4.58 -13.53 -9.18
N ARG A 46 4.23 -12.33 -9.63
CA ARG A 46 3.76 -12.10 -11.00
C ARG A 46 4.75 -11.22 -11.76
N GLU A 47 4.83 -11.45 -13.07
CA GLU A 47 5.59 -10.65 -14.06
C GLU A 47 5.27 -9.13 -14.02
N ASN A 48 4.21 -8.71 -13.32
CA ASN A 48 3.68 -7.34 -13.29
C ASN A 48 4.06 -6.52 -12.05
N GLY A 49 5.01 -6.96 -11.22
CA GLY A 49 5.66 -6.09 -10.22
C GLY A 49 6.05 -6.76 -8.90
N LEU A 50 7.31 -6.54 -8.50
CA LEU A 50 7.94 -7.13 -7.31
C LEU A 50 7.59 -6.44 -5.98
N GLY A 51 7.08 -5.21 -6.01
CA GLY A 51 6.99 -4.37 -4.81
C GLY A 51 6.14 -4.96 -3.68
N LEU A 52 4.89 -5.35 -3.97
CA LEU A 52 4.00 -5.91 -2.95
C LEU A 52 4.46 -7.27 -2.46
N TYR A 53 5.03 -8.10 -3.34
CA TYR A 53 5.62 -9.38 -2.96
C TYR A 53 6.76 -9.18 -1.94
N LEU A 54 7.67 -8.24 -2.20
CA LEU A 54 8.77 -7.93 -1.27
C LEU A 54 8.23 -7.44 0.09
N ILE A 55 7.17 -6.64 0.10
CA ILE A 55 6.51 -6.22 1.34
C ILE A 55 5.99 -7.43 2.12
N THR A 56 5.34 -8.39 1.45
CA THR A 56 4.87 -9.64 2.06
C THR A 56 6.03 -10.43 2.68
N GLN A 57 7.18 -10.51 2.02
CA GLN A 57 8.33 -11.28 2.51
C GLN A 57 9.12 -10.60 3.63
N LEU A 58 9.21 -9.26 3.60
CA LEU A 58 10.08 -8.52 4.51
C LEU A 58 9.35 -8.03 5.76
N SER A 59 8.05 -7.82 5.69
CA SER A 59 7.25 -7.33 6.82
C SER A 59 6.83 -8.47 7.76
N ASP A 60 6.62 -8.15 9.04
CA ASP A 60 6.02 -9.10 9.98
C ASP A 60 4.48 -9.02 9.94
N TYR A 61 3.96 -7.91 9.43
CA TYR A 61 2.55 -7.69 9.16
C TYR A 61 2.39 -6.64 8.06
N HIS A 62 1.41 -6.83 7.19
CA HIS A 62 0.98 -5.81 6.23
C HIS A 62 -0.54 -5.84 6.06
N TYR A 63 -1.10 -4.72 5.65
CA TYR A 63 -2.52 -4.54 5.39
C TYR A 63 -2.71 -3.62 4.20
N PHE A 64 -3.68 -3.94 3.35
CA PHE A 64 -3.97 -3.19 2.14
C PHE A 64 -5.46 -2.90 2.03
N ASP A 65 -5.81 -1.63 1.88
CA ASP A 65 -7.17 -1.16 1.67
C ASP A 65 -7.26 -0.27 0.43
N ARG A 66 -8.38 -0.39 -0.29
CA ARG A 66 -8.72 0.41 -1.47
C ARG A 66 -10.10 1.05 -1.41
N SER A 67 -10.74 1.02 -0.24
CA SER A 67 -12.12 1.52 -0.07
C SER A 67 -12.26 3.02 -0.32
N ASN A 68 -11.30 3.84 0.13
CA ASN A 68 -11.31 5.30 0.02
C ASN A 68 -9.92 5.83 -0.40
N GLY A 69 -9.54 5.57 -1.65
CA GLY A 69 -8.16 5.72 -2.12
C GLY A 69 -7.31 4.50 -1.76
N THR A 70 -5.99 4.56 -1.88
CA THR A 70 -5.11 3.45 -1.48
C THR A 70 -4.54 3.66 -0.08
N LEU A 71 -4.61 2.66 0.78
CA LEU A 71 -3.86 2.58 2.03
C LEU A 71 -3.06 1.28 2.09
N LEU A 72 -1.75 1.41 2.33
CA LEU A 72 -0.86 0.29 2.61
C LEU A 72 -0.20 0.52 3.97
N VAL A 73 -0.40 -0.41 4.90
CA VAL A 73 0.23 -0.41 6.22
C VAL A 73 1.24 -1.55 6.28
N ILE A 74 2.44 -1.27 6.76
CA ILE A 74 3.53 -2.23 6.89
C ILE A 74 4.06 -2.13 8.32
N LYS A 75 4.20 -3.25 9.02
CA LYS A 75 4.82 -3.29 10.35
C LYS A 75 6.03 -4.23 10.36
N LYS A 76 7.09 -3.78 11.02
CA LYS A 76 8.31 -4.57 11.23
C LYS A 76 8.78 -4.44 12.67
N ARG A 77 8.95 -5.57 13.36
CA ARG A 77 9.49 -5.62 14.72
C ARG A 77 10.93 -5.13 14.73
N ILE A 78 11.24 -4.32 15.72
CA ILE A 78 12.61 -3.91 16.03
C ILE A 78 13.17 -4.99 16.95
N ARG A 79 14.34 -5.55 16.59
CA ARG A 79 15.08 -6.49 17.43
C ARG A 79 16.07 -5.76 18.30
#